data_AF-A0A6G0MCR4-F1
#
_entry.id   AF-A0A6G0MCR4-F1
#
_cell.length_a   1.000
_cell.length_b   1.000
_cell.length_c   1.000
_cell.angle_alpha   90.00
_cell.angle_beta   90.00
_cell.angle_gamma   90.00
#
_symmetry.space_group_name_H-M   'P 1'
#
loop_
_entity.id
_entity.type
_entity.pdbx_description
1 polymer ?
#
loop_
_entity_poly.entity_id
_entity_poly.type
_entity_poly.pdbx_seq_one_letter_code
_entity_poly.pdbx_strand_id
1 'polypeptide(L)' 'AEMTVPQPVYEYIGPPKLVDWDQASLVKWRRAREQYEENIHERSTYEIGKDKSQITDEDIMVKVKERI' A
#
# COMPACT_ATOMS: atom_id res chain seq x y z
N ALA A 1 28.66 -4.92 16.71
CA ALA A 1 27.82 -5.78 15.87
C ALA A 1 26.93 -4.86 15.04
N GLU A 2 27.18 -4.75 13.73
CA GLU A 2 26.21 -4.14 12.83
C GLU A 2 24.97 -5.04 12.84
N MET A 3 23.90 -4.58 13.49
CA MET A 3 22.60 -5.22 13.37
C MET A 3 22.06 -4.84 11.99
N THR A 4 22.32 -5.66 10.98
CA THR A 4 21.66 -5.51 9.68
C THR A 4 20.19 -5.82 9.89
N VAL A 5 19.36 -4.78 10.00
CA VAL A 5 17.91 -4.91 9.91
C VAL A 5 17.64 -5.57 8.56
N PRO A 6 17.01 -6.77 8.51
CA PRO A 6 16.72 -7.42 7.25
C PRO A 6 15.92 -6.44 6.40
N GLN A 7 16.41 -6.14 5.19
CA GLN A 7 15.67 -5.27 4.28
C GLN A 7 14.28 -5.90 4.08
N PRO A 8 13.20 -5.17 4.39
CA PRO A 8 11.85 -5.69 4.18
C PRO A 8 11.72 -6.08 2.70
N VAL A 9 11.47 -7.36 2.45
CA VAL A 9 11.08 -7.84 1.11
C VAL A 9 9.69 -7.29 0.86
N TYR A 10 9.63 -6.14 0.22
CA TYR A 10 8.38 -5.53 -0.20
C TYR A 10 7.81 -6.37 -1.35
N GLU A 11 6.93 -7.33 -1.06
CA GLU A 11 6.11 -7.96 -2.10
C GLU A 11 5.32 -6.85 -2.80
N TYR A 12 5.36 -6.85 -4.12
CA TYR A 12 4.59 -5.90 -4.92
C TYR A 12 3.11 -6.22 -4.72
N ILE A 13 2.42 -5.35 -3.98
CA ILE A 13 0.98 -5.40 -3.84
C ILE A 13 0.43 -4.57 -5.01
N GLY A 14 -0.11 -5.25 -6.02
CA GLY A 14 -0.72 -4.61 -7.19
C GLY A 14 -2.22 -4.39 -7.00
N PRO A 15 -2.82 -3.40 -7.70
CA PRO A 15 -4.25 -3.18 -7.64
C PRO A 15 -5.01 -4.41 -8.19
N PRO A 16 -6.17 -4.76 -7.60
CA PRO A 16 -6.96 -5.90 -8.06
C PRO A 16 -7.52 -5.64 -9.46
N LYS A 17 -7.45 -6.67 -10.31
CA LYS A 17 -8.00 -6.62 -11.66
C LYS A 17 -9.48 -6.98 -11.64
N LEU A 18 -10.32 -6.17 -12.29
CA LEU A 18 -11.71 -6.53 -12.53
C LEU A 18 -11.76 -7.54 -13.68
N VAL A 19 -12.31 -8.73 -13.41
CA VAL A 19 -12.35 -9.84 -14.37
C VAL A 19 -13.58 -9.81 -15.26
N ASP A 20 -14.72 -9.37 -14.73
CA ASP A 20 -16.00 -9.21 -15.44
C ASP A 20 -16.90 -8.23 -14.66
N TRP A 21 -18.01 -7.81 -15.27
CA TRP A 21 -19.00 -6.88 -14.71
C TRP A 21 -20.21 -7.59 -14.10
N ASP A 22 -20.21 -8.91 -14.00
CA ASP A 22 -21.23 -9.64 -13.26
C ASP A 22 -21.16 -9.33 -11.75
N GLN A 23 -22.28 -9.52 -11.06
CA GLN A 23 -22.40 -9.17 -9.64
C GLN A 23 -21.38 -9.90 -8.75
N ALA A 24 -21.06 -11.17 -9.03
CA ALA A 24 -20.12 -11.93 -8.23
C ALA A 24 -18.68 -11.42 -8.44
N SER A 25 -18.31 -11.08 -9.68
CA SER A 25 -17.01 -10.47 -9.99
C SER A 25 -16.86 -9.09 -9.37
N LEU A 26 -17.90 -8.25 -9.40
CA LEU A 26 -17.90 -6.93 -8.76
C LEU A 26 -17.75 -7.02 -7.24
N VAL A 27 -18.45 -7.96 -6.59
CA VAL A 27 -18.33 -8.16 -5.14
C VAL A 27 -16.93 -8.63 -4.76
N LYS A 28 -16.36 -9.58 -5.51
CA LYS A 28 -14.98 -10.06 -5.29
C LYS A 28 -13.97 -8.94 -5.48
N TRP A 29 -14.08 -8.18 -6.57
CA TRP A 29 -13.19 -7.07 -6.87
C TRP A 29 -13.27 -5.98 -5.80
N ARG A 30 -14.47 -5.62 -5.34
CA ARG A 30 -14.65 -4.62 -4.27
C ARG A 30 -13.91 -5.04 -2.99
N ARG A 31 -14.10 -6.27 -2.53
CA ARG A 31 -13.43 -6.78 -1.32
C ARG A 31 -11.92 -6.79 -1.48
N ALA A 32 -11.43 -7.27 -2.63
CA ALA A 32 -10.00 -7.24 -2.92
C ALA A 32 -9.43 -5.82 -2.98
N ARG A 33 -10.25 -4.85 -3.41
CA ARG A 33 -9.85 -3.43 -3.45
C ARG A 33 -9.81 -2.79 -2.07
N GLU A 34 -10.78 -3.08 -1.21
CA GLU A 34 -10.77 -2.63 0.19
C GLU A 34 -9.51 -3.13 0.91
N GLN A 35 -9.19 -4.41 0.76
CA GLN A 35 -7.97 -4.99 1.33
C GLN A 35 -6.68 -4.40 0.72
N TYR A 36 -6.67 -4.16 -0.59
CA TYR A 36 -5.55 -3.50 -1.26
C TYR A 36 -5.31 -2.11 -0.67
N GLU A 37 -6.35 -1.30 -0.54
CA GLU A 37 -6.26 0.07 0.00
C GLU A 37 -5.78 0.05 1.46
N GLU A 38 -6.31 -0.86 2.28
CA GLU A 38 -5.86 -1.04 3.67
C GLU A 38 -4.37 -1.38 3.76
N ASN A 39 -3.88 -2.35 2.99
CA ASN A 39 -2.46 -2.71 2.93
C ASN A 39 -1.56 -1.53 2.52
N ILE A 40 -2.01 -0.71 1.56
CA ILE A 40 -1.28 0.49 1.12
C ILE A 40 -1.23 1.53 2.26
N HIS A 41 -2.33 1.72 2.98
CA HIS A 41 -2.37 2.65 4.11
C HIS A 41 -1.47 2.20 5.26
N GLU A 42 -1.52 0.92 5.65
CA GLU A 42 -0.64 0.38 6.70
C GLU A 42 0.83 0.59 6.36
N ARG A 43 1.23 0.28 5.12
CA ARG A 43 2.59 0.53 4.63
C ARG A 43 2.95 2.01 4.65
N SER A 44 2.03 2.87 4.23
CA SER A 44 2.28 4.32 4.22
C SER A 44 2.46 4.86 5.63
N THR A 45 1.62 4.43 6.58
CA THR A 45 1.76 4.76 8.00
C THR A 45 3.07 4.27 8.58
N TYR A 46 3.48 3.04 8.25
CA TYR A 46 4.76 2.49 8.69
C TYR A 46 5.96 3.28 8.15
N GLU A 47 5.98 3.58 6.85
CA GLU A 47 7.11 4.25 6.19
C GLU A 47 7.20 5.75 6.51
N ILE A 48 6.06 6.43 6.67
CA ILE A 48 5.99 7.88 6.93
C ILE A 48 5.98 8.16 8.44
N GLY A 49 5.56 7.21 9.27
CA GLY A 49 5.46 7.38 10.72
C GLY A 49 4.29 8.27 11.16
N LYS A 50 3.26 8.40 10.31
CA LYS A 50 2.04 9.21 10.58
C LYS A 50 0.79 8.36 10.50
N ASP A 51 -0.24 8.75 11.23
CA ASP A 51 -1.57 8.16 11.10
C ASP A 51 -2.13 8.36 9.68
N LYS A 52 -2.93 7.40 9.20
CA LYS A 52 -3.57 7.41 7.88
C LYS A 52 -4.27 8.74 7.57
N SER A 53 -4.93 9.36 8.55
CA SER A 53 -5.66 10.62 8.38
C SER A 53 -4.76 11.84 8.19
N GLN A 54 -3.47 11.73 8.50
CA GLN A 54 -2.50 12.82 8.49
C GLN A 54 -1.46 12.71 7.37
N ILE A 55 -1.46 11.60 6.62
CA ILE A 55 -0.57 11.41 5.49
C ILE A 55 -1.03 12.30 4.34
N THR A 56 -0.12 13.14 3.86
CA THR A 56 -0.36 14.04 2.73
C THR A 56 0.41 13.59 1.49
N ASP A 57 0.03 14.11 0.32
CA ASP A 57 0.77 13.88 -0.92
C ASP A 57 2.23 14.32 -0.82
N GLU A 58 2.52 15.39 -0.07
CA GLU A 58 3.89 15.86 0.15
C GLU A 58 4.76 14.82 0.88
N ASP A 59 4.20 14.17 1.90
CA ASP A 59 4.90 13.10 2.64
C ASP A 59 5.25 11.91 1.73
N ILE A 60 4.31 11.53 0.85
CA ILE A 60 4.52 10.46 -0.13
C ILE A 60 5.61 10.87 -1.13
N MET A 61 5.56 12.11 -1.63
CA MET A 61 6.53 12.60 -2.61
C MET A 61 7.95 12.69 -2.03
N VAL A 62 8.10 13.01 -0.75
CA VAL A 62 9.40 12.94 -0.06
C VAL A 62 9.95 11.50 -0.08
N LYS A 63 9.13 10.52 0.30
CA LYS A 63 9.54 9.09 0.30
C LYS A 63 9.88 8.57 -1.09
N VAL A 64 9.17 9.01 -2.13
CA VAL A 64 9.48 8.64 -3.52
C VAL A 64 10.84 9.21 -3.94
N LYS A 65 11.14 10.47 -3.59
CA LYS A 65 12.42 11.11 -3.92
C LYS A 65 13.61 10.46 -3.21
N GLU A 66 13.45 9.99 -1.96
CA GLU A 66 14.50 9.27 -1.22
C GLU A 66 14.91 7.94 -1.88
N ARG A 67 14.08 7.40 -2.79
CA ARG A 67 14.29 6.11 -3.46
C ARG A 67 14.84 6.24 -4.89
N ILE A 68 15.05 7.46 -5.38
CA ILE A 68 15.63 7.78 -6.70
C ILE A 68 17.09 8.19 -6.51
#